data_AF-A0A5A7S033-F1
#
_entry.id   AF-A0A5A7S033-F1
#
_cell.length_a   1.000
_cell.length_b   1.000
_cell.length_c   1.000
_cell.angle_alpha   90.00
_cell.angle_beta   90.00
_cell.angle_gamma   90.00
#
_symmetry.space_group_name_H-M   'P 1'
#
loop_
_entity.id
_entity.type
_entity.pdbx_description
1 polymer ?
#
loop_
_entity_poly.entity_id
_entity_poly.type
_entity_poly.pdbx_seq_one_letter_code
_entity_poly.pdbx_strand_id
1 'polypeptide(L)'
;MSFNEINEEKGFVIVKLSKSVTTEFVQIPTRKMLEIGPIDCKDLKPREILNIIKDSIAGRDFTGCIVRLLLINIDPSVYKSLDTSSISSMFSKAMHFEVRHSAGKTVDQVIPSEVVISDILTEFEKFMDKKNLKDKKELLALGKKYLQEVEGEDT
;
A
#
# COMPACT_ATOMS: atom_id res chain seq x y z
N MET A 1 4.45 -6.71 -8.90
CA MET A 1 3.59 -7.02 -7.74
C MET A 1 3.86 -6.01 -6.65
N SER A 2 2.80 -5.44 -6.10
CA SER A 2 2.85 -4.46 -5.01
C SER A 2 2.31 -5.09 -3.72
N PHE A 3 2.68 -4.54 -2.56
CA PHE A 3 2.02 -4.86 -1.29
C PHE A 3 0.52 -4.52 -1.27
N ASN A 4 0.05 -3.69 -2.21
CA ASN A 4 -1.38 -3.42 -2.39
C ASN A 4 -2.18 -4.69 -2.73
N GLU A 5 -1.51 -5.71 -3.26
CA GLU A 5 -2.13 -6.95 -3.74
C GLU A 5 -1.90 -8.13 -2.77
N ILE A 6 -1.51 -7.86 -1.52
CA ILE A 6 -1.10 -8.86 -0.51
C ILE A 6 -2.16 -9.92 -0.21
N ASN A 7 -3.44 -9.54 -0.27
CA ASN A 7 -4.59 -10.40 0.03
C ASN A 7 -5.23 -11.00 -1.22
N GLU A 8 -4.66 -10.74 -2.40
CA GLU A 8 -5.21 -11.25 -3.65
C GLU A 8 -4.63 -12.63 -3.99
N GLU A 9 -5.51 -13.53 -4.41
CA GLU A 9 -5.10 -14.83 -4.91
C GLU A 9 -4.35 -14.67 -6.23
N LYS A 10 -3.21 -15.33 -6.34
CA LYS A 10 -2.38 -15.34 -7.54
C LYS A 10 -2.57 -16.66 -8.24
N GLY A 11 -2.79 -16.60 -9.55
CA GLY A 11 -3.16 -17.75 -10.34
C GLY A 11 -3.42 -17.38 -11.78
N PHE A 12 -3.96 -18.33 -12.53
CA PHE A 12 -4.43 -18.13 -13.89
C PHE A 12 -5.87 -18.61 -14.00
N VAL A 13 -6.61 -18.06 -14.96
CA VAL A 13 -7.97 -18.50 -15.27
C VAL A 13 -7.93 -19.37 -16.52
N ILE A 14 -8.39 -20.61 -16.39
CA ILE A 14 -8.64 -21.49 -17.52
C ILE A 14 -10.02 -21.14 -18.07
N VAL A 15 -10.07 -20.72 -19.33
CA VAL A 15 -11.33 -20.41 -20.04
C VAL A 15 -11.60 -21.49 -21.07
N LYS A 16 -12.76 -22.15 -20.98
CA LYS A 16 -13.23 -23.10 -21.99
C LYS A 16 -14.33 -22.44 -22.82
N LEU A 17 -14.02 -22.20 -24.09
CA LEU A 17 -14.95 -21.63 -25.06
C LEU A 17 -15.66 -22.77 -25.81
N SER A 18 -16.90 -23.03 -25.42
CA SER A 18 -17.76 -24.03 -26.06
C SER A 18 -19.15 -23.43 -26.33
N LYS A 19 -20.21 -24.23 -26.45
CA LYS A 19 -21.59 -23.71 -26.53
C LYS A 19 -21.97 -22.87 -25.31
N SER A 20 -21.34 -23.12 -24.16
CA SER A 20 -21.31 -22.24 -23.00
C SER A 20 -19.86 -21.92 -22.63
N VAL A 21 -19.64 -20.69 -22.17
CA VAL A 21 -18.34 -20.25 -21.63
C VAL A 21 -18.25 -20.71 -20.18
N THR A 22 -17.16 -21.38 -19.83
CA THR A 22 -16.86 -21.74 -18.43
C THR A 22 -15.47 -21.27 -18.05
N THR A 23 -15.31 -20.87 -16.79
CA THR A 23 -14.04 -20.36 -16.24
C THR A 23 -13.69 -21.13 -14.96
N GLU A 24 -12.40 -21.38 -14.77
CA GLU A 24 -11.84 -22.04 -13.59
C GLU A 24 -10.58 -21.29 -13.17
N PHE A 25 -10.52 -20.85 -11.92
CA PHE A 25 -9.32 -20.22 -11.37
C PHE A 25 -8.40 -21.27 -10.76
N VAL A 26 -7.15 -21.28 -11.21
CA VAL A 26 -6.11 -22.18 -10.70
C VAL A 26 -5.08 -21.34 -9.96
N GLN A 27 -5.07 -21.48 -8.63
CA GLN A 27 -4.16 -20.77 -7.75
C GLN A 27 -2.73 -21.33 -7.86
N ILE A 28 -1.73 -20.44 -7.85
CA ILE A 28 -0.31 -20.80 -7.82
C ILE A 28 0.29 -20.51 -6.43
N PRO A 29 1.24 -21.33 -5.96
CA PRO A 29 1.95 -21.03 -4.73
C PRO A 29 2.84 -19.80 -4.94
N THR A 30 2.62 -18.77 -4.13
CA THR A 30 3.45 -17.56 -4.13
C THR A 30 4.16 -17.37 -2.80
N ARG A 31 5.23 -16.58 -2.84
CA ARG A 31 5.92 -16.14 -1.63
C ARG A 31 5.00 -15.18 -0.87
N LYS A 32 4.81 -15.43 0.42
CA LYS A 32 3.99 -14.59 1.28
C LYS A 32 4.62 -13.19 1.42
N MET A 33 3.81 -12.17 1.18
CA MET A 33 4.10 -10.79 1.57
C MET A 33 3.40 -10.55 2.91
N LEU A 34 4.04 -9.85 3.84
CA LEU A 34 3.51 -9.57 5.17
C LEU A 34 3.73 -8.10 5.53
N GLU A 35 2.67 -7.39 5.86
CA GLU A 35 2.76 -6.03 6.38
C GLU A 35 2.56 -6.04 7.90
N ILE A 36 3.49 -5.41 8.62
CA ILE A 36 3.45 -5.23 10.07
C ILE A 36 3.15 -3.77 10.35
N GLY A 37 2.00 -3.51 10.96
CA GLY A 37 1.53 -2.16 11.27
C GLY A 37 0.20 -1.83 10.59
N PRO A 38 -0.15 -0.54 10.49
CA PRO A 38 0.66 0.62 10.91
C PRO A 38 0.86 0.69 12.43
N ILE A 39 2.09 1.02 12.86
CA ILE A 39 2.40 1.35 14.25
C ILE A 39 2.38 2.88 14.37
N ASP A 40 1.45 3.41 15.16
CA ASP A 40 1.39 4.83 15.49
C ASP A 40 2.50 5.18 16.49
N CYS A 41 3.48 5.95 16.02
CA CYS A 41 4.66 6.34 16.78
C CYS A 41 4.49 7.70 17.46
N LYS A 42 3.29 8.30 17.43
CA LYS A 42 3.03 9.60 18.03
C LYS A 42 3.39 9.58 19.52
N ASP A 43 4.22 10.53 19.93
CA ASP A 43 4.69 10.71 21.31
C ASP A 43 5.45 9.51 21.91
N LEU A 44 5.81 8.51 21.09
CA LEU A 44 6.55 7.32 21.54
C LEU A 44 8.06 7.53 21.50
N LYS A 45 8.75 6.98 22.51
CA LYS A 45 10.21 6.91 22.55
C LYS A 45 10.74 5.72 21.76
N PRO A 46 12.02 5.74 21.31
CA PRO A 46 12.62 4.65 20.55
C PRO A 46 12.46 3.26 21.18
N ARG A 47 12.59 3.17 22.51
CA ARG A 47 12.44 1.90 23.24
C ARG A 47 11.01 1.36 23.21
N GLU A 48 10.01 2.24 23.27
CA GLU A 48 8.59 1.87 23.23
C GLU A 48 8.22 1.35 21.85
N ILE A 49 8.69 2.02 20.79
CA ILE A 49 8.52 1.57 19.41
C ILE A 49 9.14 0.18 19.21
N LEU A 50 10.36 -0.05 19.70
CA LEU A 50 11.02 -1.36 19.61
C LEU A 50 10.24 -2.47 20.34
N ASN A 51 9.66 -2.17 21.51
CA ASN A 51 8.85 -3.14 22.24
C ASN A 51 7.56 -3.47 21.48
N ILE A 52 6.86 -2.46 20.95
CA ILE A 52 5.65 -2.68 20.14
C ILE A 52 5.96 -3.52 18.90
N ILE A 53 7.10 -3.28 18.24
CA ILE A 53 7.54 -4.11 17.11
C ILE A 53 7.71 -5.56 17.56
N LYS A 54 8.45 -5.81 18.67
CA LYS A 54 8.67 -7.16 19.22
C LYS A 54 7.36 -7.88 19.53
N ASP A 55 6.43 -7.19 20.16
CA ASP A 55 5.13 -7.75 20.53
C ASP A 55 4.29 -8.06 19.28
N SER A 56 4.35 -7.20 18.26
CA SER A 56 3.63 -7.37 16.99
C SER A 56 4.11 -8.59 16.19
N ILE A 57 5.37 -8.99 16.38
CA ILE A 57 5.98 -10.12 15.67
C ILE A 57 6.10 -11.39 16.51
N ALA A 58 5.73 -11.33 17.79
CA ALA A 58 5.84 -12.47 18.70
C ALA A 58 5.08 -13.69 18.16
N GLY A 59 5.74 -14.85 18.14
CA GLY A 59 5.15 -16.11 17.67
C GLY A 59 4.97 -16.23 16.15
N ARG A 60 5.43 -15.27 15.35
CA ARG A 60 5.35 -15.32 13.88
C ARG A 60 6.65 -15.84 13.28
N ASP A 61 6.54 -16.62 12.21
CA ASP A 61 7.68 -17.03 11.37
C ASP A 61 7.68 -16.23 10.07
N PHE A 62 8.82 -15.62 9.75
CA PHE A 62 9.03 -14.82 8.54
C PHE A 62 9.90 -15.52 7.51
N THR A 63 10.24 -16.80 7.72
CA THR A 63 11.13 -17.55 6.84
C THR A 63 10.67 -17.47 5.39
N GLY A 64 11.53 -16.93 4.53
CA GLY A 64 11.26 -16.83 3.09
C GLY A 64 10.20 -15.79 2.68
N CYS A 65 9.64 -15.01 3.62
CA CYS A 65 8.63 -13.98 3.34
C CYS A 65 9.24 -12.66 2.86
N ILE A 66 8.43 -11.81 2.24
CA ILE A 66 8.74 -10.39 1.97
C ILE A 66 8.00 -9.58 3.02
N VAL A 67 8.72 -8.88 3.90
CA VAL A 67 8.12 -8.20 5.06
C VAL A 67 8.27 -6.69 4.93
N ARG A 68 7.20 -5.95 5.23
CA ARG A 68 7.21 -4.50 5.38
C ARG A 68 6.78 -4.11 6.77
N LEU A 69 7.56 -3.26 7.43
CA LEU A 69 7.17 -2.59 8.66
C LEU A 69 6.69 -1.18 8.36
N LEU A 70 5.51 -0.80 8.87
CA LEU A 70 4.89 0.49 8.65
C LEU A 70 4.84 1.33 9.94
N LEU A 71 5.59 2.43 9.98
CA LEU A 71 5.66 3.36 11.10
C LEU A 71 5.00 4.69 10.73
N ILE A 72 3.94 5.10 11.42
CA ILE A 72 3.24 6.36 11.15
C ILE A 72 3.43 7.35 12.29
N ASN A 73 3.27 8.64 12.01
CA ASN A 73 3.45 9.73 12.97
C ASN A 73 4.79 9.72 13.73
N ILE A 74 5.85 9.19 13.12
CA ILE A 74 7.15 9.14 13.78
C ILE A 74 7.88 10.48 13.66
N ASP A 75 8.35 11.00 14.79
CA ASP A 75 9.21 12.18 14.80
C ASP A 75 10.56 11.87 14.13
N PRO A 76 11.10 12.74 13.25
CA PRO A 76 12.36 12.49 12.55
C PRO A 76 13.57 12.24 13.47
N SER A 77 13.61 12.88 14.65
CA SER A 77 14.68 12.66 15.64
C SER A 77 14.54 11.30 16.32
N VAL A 78 13.31 10.85 16.55
CA VAL A 78 13.01 9.50 17.05
C VAL A 78 13.38 8.46 16.00
N TYR A 79 13.02 8.64 14.73
CA TYR A 79 13.38 7.70 13.65
C TYR A 79 14.89 7.53 13.51
N LYS A 80 15.66 8.62 13.58
CA LYS A 80 17.14 8.58 13.51
C LYS A 80 17.79 7.88 14.71
N SER A 81 17.11 7.82 15.85
CA SER A 81 17.59 7.17 17.06
C SER A 81 17.07 5.73 17.23
N LEU A 82 16.27 5.24 16.30
CA LEU A 82 15.87 3.83 16.28
C LEU A 82 17.07 2.94 16.03
N ASP A 83 17.15 1.85 16.76
CA ASP A 83 18.12 0.79 16.52
C ASP A 83 17.67 -0.06 15.34
N THR A 84 17.99 0.42 14.13
CA THR A 84 17.68 -0.26 12.88
C THR A 84 18.38 -1.61 12.75
N SER A 85 19.51 -1.81 13.42
CA SER A 85 20.22 -3.09 13.43
C SER A 85 19.44 -4.15 14.21
N SER A 86 18.94 -3.80 15.40
CA SER A 86 18.05 -4.65 16.17
C SER A 86 16.77 -4.97 15.40
N ILE A 87 16.13 -3.98 14.79
CA ILE A 87 14.92 -4.20 13.97
C ILE A 87 15.23 -5.16 12.83
N SER A 88 16.31 -4.95 12.09
CA SER A 88 16.67 -5.80 10.94
C SER A 88 16.98 -7.24 11.37
N SER A 89 17.61 -7.43 12.53
CA SER A 89 17.91 -8.75 13.07
C SER A 89 16.65 -9.59 13.36
N MET A 90 15.56 -8.94 13.76
CA MET A 90 14.26 -9.59 14.01
C MET A 90 13.68 -10.23 12.75
N PHE A 91 14.00 -9.68 11.57
CA PHE A 91 13.52 -10.15 10.27
C PHE A 91 14.62 -10.85 9.45
N SER A 92 15.71 -11.29 10.08
CA SER A 92 16.87 -11.91 9.41
C SER A 92 16.54 -13.17 8.59
N LYS A 93 15.44 -13.87 8.91
CA LYS A 93 14.95 -15.04 8.16
C LYS A 93 14.05 -14.68 6.98
N ALA A 94 13.61 -13.42 6.90
CA ALA A 94 12.84 -12.94 5.76
C ALA A 94 13.72 -12.91 4.51
N MET A 95 13.12 -13.19 3.36
CA MET A 95 13.80 -13.05 2.08
C MET A 95 14.05 -11.57 1.74
N HIS A 96 13.14 -10.69 2.16
CA HIS A 96 13.30 -9.25 2.05
C HIS A 96 12.61 -8.56 3.22
N PHE A 97 13.20 -7.46 3.68
CA PHE A 97 12.65 -6.61 4.72
C PHE A 97 12.81 -5.14 4.35
N GLU A 98 11.72 -4.37 4.45
CA GLU A 98 11.76 -2.91 4.33
C GLU A 98 11.01 -2.22 5.47
N VAL A 99 11.47 -1.02 5.84
CA VAL A 99 10.78 -0.12 6.78
C VAL A 99 10.24 1.07 6.00
N ARG A 100 8.95 1.31 6.12
CA ARG A 100 8.27 2.50 5.60
C ARG A 100 7.87 3.37 6.78
N HIS A 101 8.20 4.65 6.70
CA HIS A 101 7.88 5.61 7.75
C HIS A 101 7.29 6.89 7.17
N SER A 102 6.49 7.60 7.97
CA SER A 102 5.96 8.91 7.63
C SER A 102 5.80 9.80 8.85
N ALA A 103 6.13 11.08 8.69
CA ALA A 103 5.82 12.13 9.65
C ALA A 103 4.46 12.76 9.33
N GLY A 104 3.54 12.81 10.31
CA GLY A 104 2.29 13.56 10.21
C GLY A 104 1.24 13.05 9.21
N LYS A 105 1.30 11.78 8.79
CA LYS A 105 0.29 11.16 7.92
C LYS A 105 -0.70 10.33 8.75
N THR A 106 -2.00 10.52 8.53
CA THR A 106 -3.05 9.63 9.05
C THR A 106 -2.94 8.25 8.42
N VAL A 107 -3.46 7.20 9.08
CA VAL A 107 -3.45 5.80 8.60
C VAL A 107 -3.87 5.70 7.12
N ASP A 108 -4.90 6.45 6.71
CA ASP A 108 -5.46 6.49 5.34
C ASP A 108 -4.50 7.06 4.27
N GLN A 109 -3.44 7.77 4.67
CA GLN A 109 -2.43 8.32 3.75
C GLN A 109 -1.20 7.43 3.60
N VAL A 110 -1.09 6.38 4.43
CA VAL A 110 0.08 5.50 4.50
C VAL A 110 -0.29 4.08 4.06
N ILE A 111 -1.46 3.59 4.47
CA ILE A 111 -2.06 2.41 3.86
C ILE A 111 -2.64 2.87 2.53
N PRO A 112 -2.21 2.30 1.39
CA PRO A 112 -2.91 2.49 0.13
C PRO A 112 -4.33 1.99 0.35
N SER A 113 -5.31 2.90 0.34
CA SER A 113 -6.70 2.53 0.14
C SER A 113 -6.74 1.57 -1.04
N GLU A 114 -7.54 0.49 -0.96
CA GLU A 114 -7.82 -0.36 -2.12
C GLU A 114 -7.87 0.52 -3.36
N VAL A 115 -7.03 0.22 -4.34
CA VAL A 115 -7.03 0.94 -5.62
C VAL A 115 -8.32 0.52 -6.30
N VAL A 116 -9.43 1.09 -5.85
CA VAL A 116 -10.67 1.11 -6.58
C VAL A 116 -10.35 2.02 -7.76
N ILE A 117 -10.00 1.38 -8.87
CA ILE A 117 -9.94 2.04 -10.18
C ILE A 117 -11.34 2.59 -10.39
N SER A 118 -11.54 3.86 -10.04
CA SER A 118 -12.76 4.59 -10.34
C SER A 118 -12.71 5.05 -11.79
N ASP A 119 -13.81 5.58 -12.30
CA ASP A 119 -13.79 6.26 -13.59
C ASP A 119 -12.72 7.36 -13.60
N ILE A 120 -12.17 7.61 -14.79
CA ILE A 120 -11.04 8.52 -14.99
C ILE A 120 -11.36 9.95 -14.52
N LEU A 121 -12.62 10.37 -14.62
CA LEU A 121 -13.10 11.67 -14.15
C LEU A 121 -12.99 11.77 -12.62
N THR A 122 -13.47 10.76 -11.89
CA THR A 122 -13.36 10.68 -10.43
C THR A 122 -11.89 10.65 -9.97
N GLU A 123 -11.01 9.94 -10.68
CA GLU A 123 -9.58 9.95 -10.36
C GLU A 123 -8.92 11.31 -10.59
N PHE A 124 -9.28 11.97 -11.69
CA PHE A 124 -8.79 13.31 -12.01
C PHE A 124 -9.22 14.36 -10.98
N GLU A 125 -10.46 14.30 -10.51
CA GLU A 125 -10.95 15.16 -9.42
C GLU A 125 -10.13 14.97 -8.14
N LYS A 126 -9.98 13.71 -7.69
CA LYS A 126 -9.18 13.36 -6.51
C LYS A 126 -7.71 13.81 -6.64
N PHE A 127 -7.14 13.73 -7.84
CA PHE A 127 -5.79 14.21 -8.11
C PHE A 127 -5.69 15.72 -7.94
N MET A 128 -6.61 16.47 -8.55
CA MET A 128 -6.65 17.93 -8.45
C MET A 128 -6.87 18.40 -7.02
N ASP A 129 -7.62 17.63 -6.21
CA ASP A 129 -7.88 17.98 -4.81
C ASP A 129 -6.65 17.99 -3.93
N LYS A 130 -5.66 17.14 -4.22
CA LYS A 130 -4.40 17.06 -3.49
C LYS A 130 -3.39 18.14 -3.90
N LYS A 131 -3.68 18.95 -4.93
CA LYS A 131 -2.75 19.98 -5.44
C LYS A 131 -3.12 21.37 -4.95
N ASN A 132 -2.12 22.10 -4.47
CA ASN A 132 -2.27 23.51 -4.12
C ASN A 132 -1.87 24.39 -5.32
N LEU A 133 -2.82 24.61 -6.24
CA LEU A 133 -2.63 25.37 -7.47
C LEU A 133 -3.51 26.63 -7.44
N LYS A 134 -2.98 27.75 -7.95
CA LYS A 134 -3.73 29.00 -8.06
C LYS A 134 -4.92 28.86 -9.02
N ASP A 135 -4.71 28.15 -10.12
CA ASP A 135 -5.70 28.02 -11.21
C ASP A 135 -6.46 26.69 -11.14
N LYS A 136 -6.57 26.10 -9.94
CA LYS A 136 -7.15 24.77 -9.72
C LYS A 136 -8.54 24.60 -10.34
N LYS A 137 -9.38 25.63 -10.27
CA LYS A 137 -10.74 25.60 -10.83
C LYS A 137 -10.75 25.56 -12.37
N GLU A 138 -9.89 26.34 -13.01
CA GLU A 138 -9.80 26.40 -14.48
C GLU A 138 -9.23 25.10 -15.04
N LEU A 139 -8.16 24.59 -14.43
CA LEU A 139 -7.55 23.31 -14.82
C LEU A 139 -8.50 22.13 -14.59
N LEU A 140 -9.29 22.15 -13.52
CA LEU A 140 -10.30 21.11 -13.28
C LEU A 140 -11.39 21.14 -14.35
N ALA A 141 -11.91 22.32 -14.68
CA ALA A 141 -12.94 22.47 -15.72
C ALA A 141 -12.42 22.05 -17.11
N LEU A 142 -11.19 22.45 -17.45
CA LEU A 142 -10.57 22.10 -18.72
C LEU A 142 -10.31 20.60 -18.84
N GLY A 143 -9.77 19.97 -17.78
CA GLY A 143 -9.50 18.54 -17.77
C GLY A 143 -10.77 17.70 -17.84
N LYS A 144 -11.84 18.09 -17.14
CA LYS A 144 -13.15 17.43 -17.26
C LYS A 144 -13.69 17.49 -18.69
N LYS A 145 -13.61 18.66 -19.31
CA LYS A 145 -14.05 18.85 -20.70
C LYS A 145 -13.33 17.89 -21.64
N TYR A 146 -12.00 17.82 -21.58
CA TYR A 146 -11.23 16.94 -22.46
C TYR A 146 -11.49 15.46 -22.22
N LEU A 147 -11.63 15.05 -20.96
CA LEU A 147 -11.92 13.65 -20.63
C LEU A 147 -13.32 13.24 -21.12
N GLN A 148 -14.31 14.13 -21.02
CA GLN A 148 -15.67 13.89 -21.50
C GLN A 148 -15.78 13.89 -23.04
N GLU A 149 -15.01 14.73 -23.72
CA GLU A 149 -14.96 14.75 -25.19
C GLU A 149 -14.46 13.40 -25.73
N VAL A 150 -13.45 12.80 -25.08
CA VAL A 150 -12.92 11.50 -25.48
C VAL A 150 -13.87 10.34 -25.13
N GLU A 151 -14.51 10.37 -23.95
CA GLU A 151 -15.49 9.34 -23.58
C GLU A 151 -16.78 9.39 -24.42
N GLY A 152 -17.12 10.55 -24.99
CA GLY A 152 -18.29 10.73 -25.87
C GLY A 152 -18.07 10.34 -27.33
N GLU A 153 -16.82 10.12 -27.76
CA GLU A 153 -16.48 9.68 -29.12
C GLU A 153 -16.55 8.15 -29.31
N ASP A 154 -16.67 7.38 -28.23
CA ASP A 154 -16.75 5.91 -28.23
C ASP A 154 -18.19 5.33 -28.20
N THR A 155 -19.23 6.15 -28.46
CA THR A 155 -20.64 5.71 -28.64
C THR A 155 -21.16 5.82 -30.05
#